data_AF-A0A4Q4WL35-F1
#
_entry.id   AF-A0A4Q4WL35-F1
#
_cell.length_a   1.000
_cell.length_b   1.000
_cell.length_c   1.000
_cell.angle_alpha   90.00
_cell.angle_beta   90.00
_cell.angle_gamma   90.00
#
_symmetry.space_group_name_H-M   'P 1'
#
loop_
_entity.id
_entity.type
_entity.pdbx_description
1 polymer ?
#
loop_
_entity_poly.entity_id
_entity_poly.type
_entity_poly.pdbx_seq_one_letter_code
_entity_poly.pdbx_strand_id
1 'polypeptide(L)'
;MIEDGAASECGLERKLYAIECNPRVHTAVALFNQHGPEMAAMVRAYTSVIGESLAGNADEKGARASQTCVEDSLVIPPPVTAPRYWIGHDLVSLVLRRGYRVMADCSGPQALLVGCADFAVHVCAWKEGTFDPWDPWPALVLYHVYWPSTIISAWWNGRLWSRVNVSNYESVYQLMPHVRGAVEVLFAALGMGHYLPSVMT
;
A
#
# COMPACT_ATOMS: atom_id res chain seq x y z
N MET A 1 -41.10 -7.71 27.41
CA MET A 1 -41.54 -8.97 26.80
C MET A 1 -40.94 -8.95 25.41
N ILE A 2 -39.74 -9.52 25.28
CA ILE A 2 -39.04 -9.60 23.99
C ILE A 2 -39.50 -10.93 23.41
N GLU A 3 -40.24 -10.88 22.32
CA GLU A 3 -40.70 -12.07 21.62
C GLU A 3 -39.50 -12.69 20.89
N ASP A 4 -39.19 -13.93 21.26
CA ASP A 4 -38.26 -14.82 20.57
C ASP A 4 -38.85 -15.18 19.19
N GLY A 5 -38.63 -14.30 18.22
CA GLY A 5 -38.86 -14.58 16.81
C GLY A 5 -37.71 -15.39 16.25
N ALA A 6 -37.78 -16.71 16.38
CA ALA A 6 -36.96 -17.67 15.65
C ALA A 6 -37.23 -17.54 14.13
N ALA A 7 -36.63 -16.54 13.50
CA ALA A 7 -36.58 -16.43 12.06
C ALA A 7 -35.51 -17.41 11.55
N SER A 8 -35.99 -18.46 10.90
CA SER A 8 -35.17 -19.39 10.11
C SER A 8 -34.36 -18.58 9.09
N GLU A 9 -33.03 -18.48 9.28
CA GLU A 9 -32.10 -17.90 8.30
C GLU A 9 -31.98 -18.85 7.09
N CYS A 10 -33.00 -18.83 6.25
CA CYS A 10 -33.00 -19.47 4.95
C CYS A 10 -32.11 -18.65 4.00
N GLY A 11 -30.88 -19.13 3.79
CA GLY A 11 -30.06 -18.89 2.60
C GLY A 11 -30.00 -17.46 2.09
N LEU A 12 -29.30 -16.57 2.79
CA LEU A 12 -28.95 -15.27 2.21
C LEU A 12 -27.92 -15.49 1.07
N GLU A 13 -28.33 -15.26 -0.17
CA GLU A 13 -27.46 -15.33 -1.34
C GLU A 13 -26.35 -14.26 -1.20
N ARG A 14 -25.13 -14.68 -0.84
CA ARG A 14 -23.98 -13.78 -0.68
C ARG A 14 -23.39 -13.43 -2.05
N LYS A 15 -23.76 -12.26 -2.58
CA LYS A 15 -23.17 -11.68 -3.80
C LYS A 15 -21.98 -10.78 -3.46
N LEU A 16 -20.83 -11.04 -4.09
CA LEU A 16 -19.64 -10.20 -3.99
C LEU A 16 -19.73 -9.04 -4.98
N TYR A 17 -19.58 -7.81 -4.49
CA TYR A 17 -19.49 -6.61 -5.32
C TYR A 17 -18.14 -5.94 -5.10
N ALA A 18 -17.42 -5.68 -6.18
CA ALA A 18 -16.21 -4.87 -6.12
C ALA A 18 -16.60 -3.43 -5.78
N ILE A 19 -16.14 -2.93 -4.64
CA ILE A 19 -16.38 -1.55 -4.20
C ILE A 19 -15.25 -0.60 -4.56
N GLU A 20 -14.04 -1.14 -4.73
CA GLU A 20 -12.83 -0.38 -5.04
C GLU A 20 -11.83 -1.30 -5.73
N CYS A 21 -11.11 -0.76 -6.73
CA CYS A 21 -9.90 -1.38 -7.26
C CYS A 21 -8.75 -0.44 -6.91
N ASN A 22 -7.80 -0.92 -6.12
CA ASN A 22 -6.69 -0.10 -5.70
C ASN A 22 -5.38 -0.67 -6.27
N PRO A 23 -4.62 0.08 -7.08
CA PRO A 23 -3.34 -0.39 -7.61
C PRO A 23 -2.26 -0.54 -6.54
N ARG A 24 -2.56 -0.25 -5.27
CA ARG A 24 -1.63 -0.35 -4.14
C ARG A 24 -1.59 -1.72 -3.49
N VAL A 25 -0.43 -2.03 -2.91
CA VAL A 25 -0.37 -3.08 -1.88
C VAL A 25 -1.19 -2.63 -0.68
N HIS A 26 -2.28 -3.35 -0.43
CA HIS A 26 -3.15 -3.09 0.71
C HIS A 26 -2.54 -3.65 1.99
N THR A 27 -2.90 -3.08 3.14
CA THR A 27 -2.40 -3.51 4.46
C THR A 27 -2.61 -5.00 4.71
N ALA A 28 -3.72 -5.56 4.21
CA ALA A 28 -4.02 -6.99 4.29
C ALA A 28 -2.97 -7.86 3.57
N VAL A 29 -2.50 -7.44 2.40
CA VAL A 29 -1.43 -8.15 1.66
C VAL A 29 -0.13 -8.13 2.47
N ALA A 30 0.20 -6.98 3.07
CA ALA A 30 1.37 -6.86 3.92
C ALA A 30 1.28 -7.68 5.21
N LEU A 31 0.08 -7.74 5.80
CA LEU A 31 -0.20 -8.55 6.98
C LEU A 31 -0.09 -10.04 6.67
N PHE A 32 -0.72 -10.50 5.59
CA PHE A 32 -0.84 -11.91 5.23
C PHE A 32 0.40 -12.53 4.61
N ASN A 33 1.28 -11.72 4.01
CA ASN A 33 2.56 -12.19 3.47
C ASN A 33 3.62 -12.34 4.58
N GLN A 34 3.26 -13.05 5.65
CA GLN A 34 4.16 -13.46 6.72
C GLN A 34 4.18 -14.98 6.84
N HIS A 35 5.29 -15.51 7.35
CA HIS A 35 5.46 -16.93 7.52
C HIS A 35 4.88 -17.39 8.87
N GLY A 36 4.32 -18.60 8.90
CA GLY A 36 3.92 -19.26 10.15
C GLY A 36 2.53 -19.89 10.08
N PRO A 37 2.26 -20.88 10.95
CA PRO A 37 0.98 -21.59 10.98
C PRO A 37 -0.20 -20.68 11.37
N GLU A 38 0.03 -19.71 12.26
CA GLU A 38 -0.94 -18.71 12.69
C GLU A 38 -1.37 -17.80 11.55
N MET A 39 -0.41 -17.29 10.76
CA MET A 39 -0.71 -16.47 9.59
C MET A 39 -1.48 -17.27 8.54
N ALA A 40 -1.10 -18.53 8.31
CA ALA A 40 -1.83 -19.42 7.41
C ALA A 40 -3.27 -19.68 7.89
N ALA A 41 -3.49 -19.78 9.21
CA ALA A 41 -4.84 -19.88 9.78
C ALA A 41 -5.65 -18.61 9.55
N MET A 42 -5.04 -17.42 9.70
CA MET A 42 -5.73 -16.15 9.42
C MET A 42 -6.12 -16.03 7.95
N VAL A 43 -5.23 -16.39 7.02
CA VAL A 43 -5.56 -16.38 5.58
C VAL A 43 -6.71 -17.33 5.27
N ARG A 44 -6.72 -18.53 5.88
CA ARG A 44 -7.82 -19.49 5.71
C ARG A 44 -9.13 -18.95 6.25
N ALA A 45 -9.11 -18.34 7.44
CA ALA A 45 -10.30 -17.73 8.03
C ALA A 45 -10.80 -16.52 7.21
N TYR A 46 -9.90 -15.71 6.66
CA TYR A 46 -10.25 -14.57 5.81
C TYR A 46 -10.85 -15.02 4.46
N THR A 47 -10.37 -16.13 3.90
CA THR A 47 -10.80 -16.64 2.59
C THR A 47 -11.95 -17.65 2.65
N SER A 48 -12.31 -18.17 3.83
CA SER A 48 -13.44 -19.11 3.99
C SER A 48 -14.77 -18.52 3.52
N VAL A 49 -14.97 -17.22 3.74
CA VAL A 49 -16.15 -16.47 3.29
C VAL A 49 -16.35 -16.56 1.77
N ILE A 50 -15.25 -16.63 1.00
CA ILE A 50 -15.29 -16.79 -0.45
C ILE A 50 -15.62 -18.24 -0.83
N GLY A 51 -15.02 -19.22 -0.14
CA GLY A 51 -15.26 -20.64 -0.39
C GLY A 51 -16.71 -21.05 -0.17
N GLU A 52 -17.36 -20.53 0.88
CA GLU A 52 -18.78 -20.77 1.17
C GLU A 52 -19.70 -20.16 0.11
N SER A 53 -19.35 -18.98 -0.43
CA SER A 53 -20.12 -18.30 -1.48
C SER A 53 -20.05 -19.03 -2.83
N LEU A 54 -18.91 -19.64 -3.16
CA LEU A 54 -18.72 -20.43 -4.39
C LEU A 54 -19.38 -21.81 -4.30
N ALA A 55 -19.39 -22.45 -3.12
CA ALA A 55 -20.04 -23.75 -2.91
C ALA A 55 -21.58 -23.68 -3.04
N GLY A 56 -22.19 -22.52 -2.78
CA GLY A 56 -23.62 -22.30 -2.97
C GLY A 56 -24.11 -22.36 -4.43
N ASN A 57 -23.20 -22.38 -5.41
CA ASN A 57 -23.52 -22.46 -6.84
C ASN A 57 -23.35 -23.86 -7.45
N ALA A 58 -22.89 -24.84 -6.68
CA ALA A 58 -22.71 -26.23 -7.13
C ALA A 58 -23.70 -27.16 -6.41
N ASP A 59 -24.74 -27.56 -7.13
CA ASP A 59 -25.70 -28.65 -6.82
C ASP A 59 -26.42 -28.60 -5.46
N GLU A 60 -27.63 -28.05 -5.47
CA GLU A 60 -28.63 -28.06 -4.38
C GLU A 60 -29.14 -29.46 -3.97
N LYS A 61 -28.58 -30.58 -4.42
CA LYS A 61 -29.17 -31.91 -4.17
C LYS A 61 -28.41 -32.87 -3.24
N GLY A 62 -27.26 -32.47 -2.68
CA GLY A 62 -26.45 -33.38 -1.85
C GLY A 62 -26.16 -32.97 -0.40
N ALA A 63 -26.27 -31.68 -0.03
CA ALA A 63 -25.52 -31.15 1.11
C ALA A 63 -26.29 -30.95 2.43
N ARG A 64 -27.39 -31.68 2.68
CA ARG A 64 -28.09 -31.63 3.99
C ARG A 64 -27.46 -32.51 5.09
N ALA A 65 -26.26 -33.05 4.86
CA ALA A 65 -25.60 -33.95 5.80
C ALA A 65 -24.12 -33.59 5.99
N SER A 66 -23.82 -32.36 6.43
CA SER A 66 -22.70 -32.06 7.34
C SER A 66 -22.59 -30.54 7.51
N GLN A 67 -23.65 -29.89 8.00
CA GLN A 67 -23.48 -28.58 8.62
C GLN A 67 -23.02 -28.84 10.07
N THR A 68 -21.84 -29.43 10.19
CA THR A 68 -21.15 -29.49 11.48
C THR A 68 -20.72 -28.07 11.75
N CYS A 69 -21.23 -27.46 12.82
CA CYS A 69 -20.77 -26.17 13.31
C CYS A 69 -19.25 -26.26 13.48
N VAL A 70 -18.50 -25.75 12.52
CA VAL A 70 -17.07 -25.55 12.69
C VAL A 70 -17.00 -24.55 13.83
N GLU A 71 -16.47 -24.98 14.97
CA GLU A 71 -16.13 -24.10 16.07
C GLU A 71 -15.40 -22.90 15.47
N ASP A 72 -16.00 -21.71 15.57
CA ASP A 72 -15.41 -20.45 15.12
C ASP A 72 -14.19 -20.20 16.01
N SER A 73 -13.09 -20.85 15.64
CA SER A 73 -11.83 -20.75 16.35
C SER A 73 -11.31 -19.35 16.11
N LEU A 74 -11.35 -18.52 17.16
CA LEU A 74 -10.80 -17.18 17.14
C LEU A 74 -9.33 -17.25 16.71
N VAL A 75 -9.04 -16.81 15.49
CA VAL A 75 -7.67 -16.75 14.99
C VAL A 75 -7.04 -15.44 15.41
N ILE A 76 -5.93 -15.51 16.13
CA ILE A 76 -5.18 -14.35 16.61
C ILE A 76 -3.91 -14.20 15.76
N PRO A 77 -3.60 -12.99 15.27
CA PRO A 77 -2.36 -12.74 14.55
C PRO A 77 -1.13 -12.99 15.44
N PRO A 78 0.01 -13.37 14.85
CA PRO A 78 1.27 -13.44 15.59
C PRO A 78 1.57 -12.09 16.26
N PRO A 79 2.06 -12.08 17.51
CA PRO A 79 2.39 -10.85 18.22
C PRO A 79 3.63 -10.16 17.64
N VAL A 80 4.43 -10.87 16.84
CA VAL A 80 5.67 -10.36 16.23
C VAL A 80 5.59 -10.55 14.72
N THR A 81 5.58 -9.43 14.02
CA THR A 81 5.58 -9.37 12.56
C THR A 81 6.91 -8.85 12.05
N ALA A 82 7.41 -9.38 10.94
CA ALA A 82 8.63 -8.86 10.32
C ALA A 82 8.44 -7.38 9.91
N PRO A 83 9.43 -6.50 10.17
CA PRO A 83 9.30 -5.10 9.81
C PRO A 83 9.31 -4.93 8.29
N ARG A 84 8.52 -3.97 7.80
CA ARG A 84 8.35 -3.68 6.38
C ARG A 84 8.67 -2.24 6.08
N TYR A 85 9.29 -2.01 4.93
CA TYR A 85 9.59 -0.67 4.42
C TYR A 85 9.08 -0.51 2.98
N TRP A 86 8.98 0.73 2.54
CA TRP A 86 8.66 1.07 1.15
C TRP A 86 9.79 1.92 0.60
N ILE A 87 10.49 1.39 -0.40
CA ILE A 87 11.71 2.04 -0.90
C ILE A 87 11.43 3.46 -1.42
N GLY A 88 10.28 3.68 -2.07
CA GLY A 88 9.89 5.02 -2.52
C GLY A 88 9.72 6.01 -1.36
N HIS A 89 9.00 5.62 -0.30
CA HIS A 89 8.77 6.48 0.86
C HIS A 89 10.06 6.83 1.58
N ASP A 90 10.92 5.83 1.81
CA ASP A 90 12.13 6.03 2.59
C ASP A 90 13.16 6.83 1.81
N LEU A 91 13.28 6.60 0.49
CA LEU A 91 14.11 7.42 -0.38
C LEU A 91 13.68 8.90 -0.31
N VAL A 92 12.38 9.19 -0.38
CA VAL A 92 11.88 10.57 -0.32
C VAL A 92 12.06 11.17 1.07
N SER A 93 11.68 10.45 2.12
CA SER A 93 11.57 10.98 3.48
C SER A 93 12.90 11.04 4.24
N LEU A 94 13.79 10.07 4.01
CA LEU A 94 15.08 9.93 4.69
C LEU A 94 16.22 10.55 3.87
N VAL A 95 16.16 10.49 2.54
CA VAL A 95 17.25 10.99 1.67
C VAL A 95 16.88 12.32 1.02
N LEU A 96 15.90 12.35 0.10
CA LEU A 96 15.64 13.53 -0.72
C LEU A 96 15.18 14.75 0.10
N ARG A 97 14.25 14.57 1.02
CA ARG A 97 13.75 15.63 1.91
C ARG A 97 14.86 16.17 2.81
N ARG A 98 15.71 15.29 3.35
CA ARG A 98 16.84 15.71 4.22
C ARG A 98 17.91 16.43 3.40
N GLY A 99 18.21 15.94 2.18
CA GLY A 99 19.12 16.60 1.24
C GLY A 99 18.63 18.00 0.88
N TYR A 100 17.34 18.15 0.56
CA TYR A 100 16.73 19.45 0.34
C TYR A 100 16.89 20.39 1.54
N ARG A 101 16.66 19.91 2.77
CA ARG A 101 16.86 20.74 3.97
C ARG A 101 18.33 21.13 4.19
N VAL A 102 19.29 20.30 3.79
CA VAL A 102 20.72 20.65 3.83
C VAL A 102 21.04 21.73 2.79
N MET A 103 20.52 21.59 1.55
CA MET A 103 20.71 22.60 0.51
C MET A 103 20.02 23.94 0.82
N ALA A 104 18.87 23.90 1.49
CA ALA A 104 18.15 25.08 1.96
C ALA A 104 18.73 25.67 3.26
N ASP A 105 19.91 25.20 3.71
CA ASP A 105 20.60 25.62 4.93
C ASP A 105 19.73 25.53 6.21
N CYS A 106 18.74 24.64 6.18
CA CYS A 106 17.78 24.41 7.26
C CYS A 106 18.16 23.23 8.17
N SER A 107 19.25 22.52 7.86
CA SER A 107 19.74 21.34 8.60
C SER A 107 21.21 21.07 8.26
N GLY A 108 21.97 20.57 9.24
CA GLY A 108 23.36 20.19 9.02
C GLY A 108 23.51 18.90 8.18
N PRO A 109 24.65 18.70 7.50
CA PRO A 109 24.91 17.53 6.66
C PRO A 109 24.87 16.20 7.43
N GLN A 110 25.14 16.22 8.73
CA GLN A 110 25.00 15.05 9.61
C GLN A 110 23.57 14.48 9.60
N ALA A 111 22.54 15.32 9.49
CA ALA A 111 21.16 14.87 9.44
C ALA A 111 20.86 14.04 8.18
N LEU A 112 21.51 14.36 7.06
CA LEU A 112 21.45 13.58 5.82
C LEU A 112 22.18 12.25 5.97
N LEU A 113 23.39 12.24 6.58
CA LEU A 113 24.14 10.99 6.81
C LEU A 113 23.35 9.99 7.67
N VAL A 114 22.70 10.47 8.74
CA VAL A 114 21.80 9.64 9.56
C VAL A 114 20.65 9.10 8.71
N GLY A 115 20.06 9.92 7.85
CA GLY A 115 18.95 9.49 6.98
C GLY A 115 19.38 8.44 5.96
N CYS A 116 20.57 8.58 5.38
CA CYS A 116 21.14 7.57 4.48
C CYS A 116 21.45 6.26 5.22
N ALA A 117 21.93 6.33 6.47
CA ALA A 117 22.16 5.16 7.29
C ALA A 117 20.85 4.44 7.65
N ASP A 118 19.82 5.18 8.08
CA ASP A 118 18.48 4.65 8.33
C ASP A 118 17.92 3.96 7.07
N PHE A 119 18.02 4.61 5.91
CA PHE A 119 17.60 4.05 4.62
C PHE A 119 18.34 2.75 4.30
N ALA A 120 19.66 2.70 4.48
CA ALA A 120 20.45 1.51 4.24
C ALA A 120 20.06 0.36 5.18
N VAL A 121 19.78 0.66 6.46
CA VAL A 121 19.29 -0.34 7.42
C VAL A 121 17.95 -0.90 6.96
N HIS A 122 17.00 -0.07 6.53
CA HIS A 122 15.71 -0.55 6.05
C HIS A 122 15.86 -1.43 4.80
N VAL A 123 16.66 -1.00 3.82
CA VAL A 123 16.90 -1.77 2.59
C VAL A 123 17.52 -3.14 2.86
N CYS A 124 18.44 -3.23 3.82
CA CYS A 124 19.17 -4.45 4.12
C CYS A 124 18.45 -5.38 5.10
N ALA A 125 17.71 -4.84 6.07
CA ALA A 125 17.18 -5.61 7.19
C ALA A 125 15.65 -5.79 7.16
N TRP A 126 14.93 -5.00 6.37
CA TRP A 126 13.46 -5.03 6.35
C TRP A 126 12.94 -5.61 5.04
N LYS A 127 11.71 -6.13 5.07
CA LYS A 127 11.06 -6.64 3.87
C LYS A 127 10.43 -5.49 3.07
N GLU A 128 10.77 -5.36 1.80
CA GLU A 128 10.11 -4.38 0.92
C GLU A 128 8.63 -4.76 0.74
N GLY A 129 7.74 -3.78 0.90
CA GLY A 129 6.30 -4.00 1.00
C GLY A 129 5.60 -4.37 -0.30
N THR A 130 6.17 -4.04 -1.46
CA THR A 130 5.61 -4.18 -2.81
C THR A 130 6.29 -5.28 -3.64
N PHE A 131 7.54 -5.60 -3.32
CA PHE A 131 8.38 -6.50 -4.09
C PHE A 131 8.38 -7.90 -3.48
N ASP A 132 7.94 -8.88 -4.26
CA ASP A 132 8.15 -10.29 -4.01
C ASP A 132 8.93 -10.93 -5.18
N PRO A 133 9.95 -11.77 -4.93
CA PRO A 133 10.76 -12.34 -6.01
C PRO A 133 9.98 -13.17 -7.03
N TRP A 134 8.87 -13.78 -6.59
CA TRP A 134 8.01 -14.60 -7.45
C TRP A 134 6.99 -13.76 -8.23
N ASP A 135 6.68 -12.55 -7.77
CA ASP A 135 5.81 -11.57 -8.45
C ASP A 135 6.41 -10.16 -8.36
N PRO A 136 7.38 -9.83 -9.22
CA PRO A 136 8.02 -8.52 -9.23
C PRO A 136 7.15 -7.45 -9.90
N TRP A 137 6.04 -7.84 -10.57
CA TRP A 137 5.28 -6.97 -11.44
C TRP A 137 4.68 -5.75 -10.73
N PRO A 138 4.08 -5.88 -9.53
CA PRO A 138 3.58 -4.75 -8.77
C PRO A 138 4.66 -3.69 -8.51
N ALA A 139 5.86 -4.11 -8.10
CA ALA A 139 6.97 -3.19 -7.82
C ALA A 139 7.49 -2.52 -9.11
N LEU A 140 7.61 -3.28 -10.20
CA LEU A 140 8.07 -2.74 -11.48
C LEU A 140 7.09 -1.70 -12.02
N VAL A 141 5.80 -2.05 -12.09
CA VAL A 141 4.76 -1.12 -12.54
C VAL A 141 4.70 0.10 -11.64
N LEU A 142 4.81 -0.05 -10.32
CA LEU A 142 4.80 1.07 -9.39
C LEU A 142 5.93 2.07 -9.70
N TYR A 143 7.17 1.60 -9.61
CA TYR A 143 8.33 2.48 -9.61
C TYR A 143 8.74 2.93 -11.01
N HIS A 144 8.43 2.16 -12.06
CA HIS A 144 8.88 2.46 -13.43
C HIS A 144 7.75 2.92 -14.36
N VAL A 145 6.48 2.67 -14.02
CA VAL A 145 5.34 3.08 -14.88
C VAL A 145 4.47 4.09 -14.17
N TYR A 146 3.86 3.74 -13.04
CA TYR A 146 2.85 4.55 -12.36
C TYR A 146 3.43 5.87 -11.83
N TRP A 147 4.50 5.82 -11.02
CA TRP A 147 5.11 7.02 -10.46
C TRP A 147 5.66 7.96 -11.55
N PRO A 148 6.48 7.49 -12.52
CA PRO A 148 6.96 8.33 -13.59
C PRO A 148 5.83 8.97 -14.41
N SER A 149 4.81 8.18 -14.79
CA SER A 149 3.68 8.68 -15.57
C SER A 149 2.88 9.72 -14.78
N THR A 150 2.70 9.51 -13.47
CA THR A 150 1.97 10.46 -12.61
C THR A 150 2.74 11.77 -12.45
N ILE A 151 4.06 11.71 -12.25
CA ILE A 151 4.94 12.88 -12.18
C ILE A 151 4.89 13.66 -13.51
N ILE A 152 5.12 12.97 -14.62
CA ILE A 152 5.17 13.58 -15.96
C ILE A 152 3.81 14.19 -16.31
N SER A 153 2.72 13.44 -16.09
CA SER A 153 1.36 13.91 -16.37
C SER A 153 1.02 15.14 -15.54
N ALA A 154 1.36 15.14 -14.26
CA ALA A 154 1.09 16.31 -13.43
C ALA A 154 1.92 17.53 -13.85
N TRP A 155 3.20 17.33 -14.19
CA TRP A 155 4.06 18.38 -14.69
C TRP A 155 3.53 18.97 -16.01
N TRP A 156 3.17 18.11 -16.97
CA TRP A 156 2.64 18.53 -18.27
C TRP A 156 1.32 19.29 -18.15
N ASN A 157 0.46 18.87 -17.23
CA ASN A 157 -0.82 19.51 -16.98
C ASN A 157 -0.74 20.72 -16.03
N GLY A 158 0.46 21.13 -15.59
CA GLY A 158 0.66 22.21 -14.63
C GLY A 158 -0.02 21.96 -13.27
N ARG A 159 -0.29 20.70 -12.92
CA ARG A 159 -1.02 20.34 -11.71
C ARG A 159 -0.09 20.33 -10.51
N LEU A 160 -0.46 21.11 -9.51
CA LEU A 160 0.20 21.20 -8.21
C LEU A 160 -0.29 20.06 -7.27
N TRP A 161 0.60 19.40 -6.53
CA TRP A 161 0.30 18.28 -5.62
C TRP A 161 0.10 18.69 -4.15
N SER A 162 -1.01 18.34 -3.49
CA SER A 162 -1.21 18.68 -2.06
C SER A 162 -0.60 17.68 -1.11
N ARG A 163 -0.77 16.40 -1.44
CA ARG A 163 -0.22 15.28 -0.70
C ARG A 163 0.26 14.24 -1.69
N VAL A 164 1.45 13.74 -1.42
CA VAL A 164 2.02 12.59 -2.11
C VAL A 164 2.24 11.52 -1.06
N ASN A 165 1.40 10.51 -1.06
CA ASN A 165 1.65 9.33 -0.26
C ASN A 165 2.53 8.37 -1.07
N VAL A 166 3.84 8.51 -0.91
CA VAL A 166 4.84 7.74 -1.67
C VAL A 166 4.79 6.24 -1.31
N SER A 167 4.27 5.90 -0.13
CA SER A 167 4.13 4.52 0.35
C SER A 167 2.81 3.85 -0.09
N ASN A 168 1.77 4.60 -0.47
CA ASN A 168 0.40 4.06 -0.57
C ASN A 168 -0.43 4.54 -1.78
N TYR A 169 0.20 5.11 -2.82
CA TYR A 169 -0.44 5.48 -4.11
C TYR A 169 -1.51 6.59 -4.05
N GLU A 170 -1.68 7.27 -2.92
CA GLU A 170 -2.66 8.33 -2.78
C GLU A 170 -2.05 9.68 -3.17
N SER A 171 -2.55 10.28 -4.25
CA SER A 171 -2.30 11.68 -4.58
C SER A 171 -3.61 12.45 -4.49
N VAL A 172 -3.66 13.42 -3.59
CA VAL A 172 -4.73 14.42 -3.51
C VAL A 172 -4.13 15.71 -4.08
N TYR A 173 -4.89 16.43 -4.91
CA TYR A 173 -4.40 17.59 -5.67
C TYR A 173 -4.41 18.91 -4.82
N GLN A 174 -3.41 19.81 -5.02
CA GLN A 174 -3.18 21.22 -4.52
C GLN A 174 -1.87 21.53 -3.71
N LEU A 175 -0.80 22.08 -4.31
CA LEU A 175 0.51 22.26 -3.63
C LEU A 175 0.67 23.50 -2.73
N MET A 176 1.27 23.27 -1.55
CA MET A 176 1.89 24.27 -0.67
C MET A 176 3.36 24.55 -1.07
N PRO A 177 3.89 25.78 -0.88
CA PRO A 177 5.15 26.26 -1.47
C PRO A 177 6.42 25.42 -1.21
N HIS A 178 6.48 24.68 -0.10
CA HIS A 178 7.72 24.04 0.36
C HIS A 178 8.09 22.71 -0.35
N VAL A 179 7.14 22.08 -1.06
CA VAL A 179 7.40 20.83 -1.82
C VAL A 179 7.98 21.12 -3.20
N ARG A 180 7.75 22.33 -3.72
CA ARG A 180 8.28 22.81 -5.01
C ARG A 180 9.80 22.68 -5.06
N GLY A 181 10.49 23.11 -4.01
CA GLY A 181 11.96 23.08 -3.96
C GLY A 181 12.56 21.67 -3.95
N ALA A 182 11.91 20.68 -3.33
CA ALA A 182 12.43 19.31 -3.31
C ALA A 182 12.31 18.61 -4.68
N VAL A 183 11.25 18.94 -5.44
CA VAL A 183 11.03 18.44 -6.80
C VAL A 183 11.96 19.16 -7.79
N GLU A 184 12.14 20.47 -7.65
CA GLU A 184 13.10 21.25 -8.45
C GLU A 184 14.54 20.75 -8.29
N VAL A 185 14.92 20.33 -7.08
CA VAL A 185 16.22 19.68 -6.81
C VAL A 185 16.36 18.33 -7.52
N LEU A 186 15.31 17.50 -7.53
CA LEU A 186 15.33 16.22 -8.22
C LEU A 186 15.47 16.42 -9.74
N PHE A 187 14.79 17.42 -10.31
CA PHE A 187 14.91 17.76 -11.72
C PHE A 187 16.23 18.45 -12.09
N ALA A 188 16.80 19.27 -11.19
CA ALA A 188 18.13 19.84 -11.35
C ALA A 188 19.22 18.75 -11.32
N ALA A 189 19.10 17.76 -10.42
CA ALA A 189 19.99 16.61 -10.35
C ALA A 189 19.90 15.70 -11.59
N LEU A 190 18.74 15.68 -12.28
CA LEU A 190 18.52 14.95 -13.53
C LEU A 190 18.86 15.79 -14.79
N GLY A 191 19.43 16.98 -14.65
CA GLY A 191 19.84 17.84 -15.78
C GLY A 191 18.69 18.47 -16.55
N MET A 192 17.47 18.47 -16.00
CA MET A 192 16.25 18.98 -16.68
C MET A 192 15.86 20.40 -16.24
N GLY A 193 16.78 21.16 -15.64
CA GLY A 193 16.53 22.47 -15.02
C GLY A 193 16.09 23.62 -15.94
N HIS A 194 16.04 23.41 -17.27
CA HIS A 194 15.72 24.47 -18.24
C HIS A 194 14.27 24.47 -18.76
N TYR A 195 13.40 23.55 -18.32
CA TYR A 195 12.00 23.49 -18.74
C TYR A 195 11.04 23.70 -17.57
N LEU A 196 11.16 24.83 -16.88
CA LEU A 196 10.03 25.37 -16.12
C LEU A 196 9.24 26.25 -17.10
N PRO A 197 7.99 25.90 -17.48
CA PRO A 197 7.17 26.86 -18.18
C PRO A 197 6.99 28.06 -17.26
N SER A 198 7.38 29.24 -17.75
CA SER A 198 6.98 30.50 -17.16
C SER A 198 5.47 30.56 -17.21
N VAL A 199 4.82 30.19 -16.11
CA VAL A 199 3.42 30.52 -15.89
C VAL A 199 3.42 32.02 -15.59
N MET A 200 3.20 32.80 -16.65
CA MET A 200 2.86 34.20 -16.57
C MET A 200 1.59 34.37 -15.72
N THR A 201 1.69 35.27 -14.73
CA THR A 201 0.64 36.04 -14.02
C THR A 201 -0.47 35.28 -13.31
#